data_AF-A0A960W6E2-F1
#
_entry.id   AF-A0A960W6E2-F1
#
_cell.length_a   1.000
_cell.length_b   1.000
_cell.length_c   1.000
_cell.angle_alpha   90.00
_cell.angle_beta   90.00
_cell.angle_gamma   90.00
#
_symmetry.space_group_name_H-M   'P 1'
#
loop_
_entity.id
_entity.type
_entity.pdbx_description
1 polymer ?
#
loop_
_entity_poly.entity_id
_entity_poly.type
_entity_poly.pdbx_seq_one_letter_code
_entity_poly.pdbx_strand_id
1 'polypeptide(L)' 'MRKTTIELTHEQYFYLQERVLQMKKGNQNASMASLIRELIEQDMKKVFKVNIDGV' A
#
# COMPACT_ATOMS: atom_id res chain seq x y z
N MET A 1 -4.57 -20.12 -2.03
CA MET A 1 -3.91 -18.79 -2.03
C MET A 1 -2.81 -18.83 -0.98
N ARG A 2 -1.54 -18.57 -1.34
CA ARG A 2 -0.45 -18.55 -0.35
C ARG A 2 -0.66 -17.34 0.58
N LYS A 3 -0.61 -17.55 1.89
CA LYS A 3 -0.67 -16.48 2.89
C LYS A 3 0.77 -16.08 3.21
N THR A 4 1.03 -14.78 3.20
CA THR A 4 2.31 -14.22 3.64
C THR A 4 2.03 -13.31 4.82
N THR A 5 2.83 -13.46 5.88
CA THR A 5 2.80 -12.59 7.05
C THR A 5 3.93 -11.59 6.92
N ILE A 6 3.68 -10.33 7.30
CA ILE A 6 4.69 -9.29 7.42
C ILE A 6 4.74 -8.84 8.87
N GLU A 7 5.93 -8.53 9.36
CA GLU A 7 6.12 -7.92 10.66
C GLU A 7 6.16 -6.40 10.50
N LEU A 8 5.45 -5.69 11.36
CA LEU A 8 5.37 -4.24 11.40
C LEU A 8 5.53 -3.78 12.84
N THR A 9 6.10 -2.59 13.02
CA THR A 9 6.03 -1.91 14.31
C THR A 9 4.57 -1.51 14.59
N HIS A 10 4.25 -1.29 15.87
CA HIS A 10 2.92 -0.79 16.25
C HIS A 10 2.58 0.51 15.52
N GLU A 11 3.52 1.45 15.41
CA GLU A 11 3.32 2.72 14.71
C GLU A 11 3.01 2.53 13.23
N GLN A 12 3.74 1.65 12.54
CA GLN A 12 3.48 1.31 11.14
C GLN A 12 2.09 0.70 10.96
N TYR A 13 1.67 -0.19 11.87
CA TYR A 13 0.33 -0.77 11.84
C TYR A 13 -0.77 0.28 12.03
N PHE A 14 -0.65 1.17 13.03
CA PHE A 14 -1.63 2.22 13.29
C PHE A 14 -1.74 3.20 12.14
N TYR A 15 -0.61 3.63 11.57
CA TYR A 15 -0.59 4.48 10.39
C TYR A 15 -1.38 3.86 9.23
N LEU A 16 -1.16 2.57 8.95
CA LEU A 16 -1.89 1.90 7.89
C LEU A 16 -3.38 1.73 8.23
N GLN A 17 -3.75 1.51 9.50
CA GLN A 17 -5.16 1.44 9.91
C GLN A 17 -5.90 2.75 9.65
N GLU A 18 -5.31 3.89 10.03
CA GLU A 18 -5.90 5.21 9.79
C GLU A 18 -6.09 5.47 8.29
N ARG A 19 -5.10 5.13 7.46
CA ARG A 19 -5.18 5.22 6.00
C ARG A 19 -6.34 4.39 5.44
N VAL A 20 -6.51 3.14 5.90
CA VAL A 20 -7.64 2.29 5.48
C VAL A 20 -8.98 2.91 5.85
N LEU A 21 -9.10 3.47 7.06
CA LEU A 21 -10.32 4.16 7.49
C LEU A 21 -10.65 5.37 6.60
N GLN A 22 -9.64 6.15 6.20
CA GLN A 22 -9.83 7.26 5.27
C GLN A 22 -10.30 6.77 3.89
N MET A 23 -9.72 5.70 3.36
CA MET A 23 -10.15 5.11 2.08
C MET A 23 -11.59 4.57 2.14
N LYS A 24 -11.99 4.01 3.28
CA LYS A 24 -13.35 3.50 3.49
C LYS A 24 -14.43 4.57 3.43
N LYS A 25 -14.11 5.83 3.72
CA LYS A 25 -15.08 6.94 3.65
C LYS A 25 -15.62 7.18 2.23
N GLY A 26 -14.92 6.73 1.19
CA GLY A 26 -15.39 6.78 -0.21
C GLY A 26 -15.55 5.42 -0.90
N ASN A 27 -14.98 4.34 -0.34
CA ASN A 27 -15.05 2.99 -0.91
C ASN A 27 -15.09 1.93 0.20
N GLN A 28 -16.26 1.33 0.43
CA GLN A 28 -16.48 0.37 1.53
C GLN A 28 -15.61 -0.89 1.46
N ASN A 29 -15.04 -1.21 0.30
CA ASN A 29 -14.25 -2.43 0.08
C ASN A 29 -12.74 -2.26 0.34
N ALA A 30 -12.30 -1.10 0.83
CA ALA A 30 -10.90 -0.89 1.18
C ALA A 30 -10.48 -1.75 2.39
N SER A 31 -9.36 -2.45 2.26
CA SER A 31 -8.74 -3.30 3.27
C SER A 31 -7.27 -2.95 3.47
N MET A 32 -6.67 -3.43 4.57
CA MET A 32 -5.23 -3.31 4.80
C MET A 32 -4.41 -3.92 3.66
N ALA A 33 -4.80 -5.12 3.21
CA ALA A 33 -4.11 -5.82 2.14
C ALA A 33 -4.20 -5.09 0.80
N SER A 34 -5.34 -4.45 0.50
CA SER A 34 -5.48 -3.65 -0.73
C SER A 34 -4.67 -2.36 -0.67
N LEU A 35 -4.62 -1.69 0.49
CA LEU A 35 -3.77 -0.51 0.68
C LEU A 35 -2.29 -0.85 0.48
N ILE A 36 -1.81 -1.93 1.11
CA ILE A 36 -0.41 -2.38 0.97
C ILE A 36 -0.10 -2.69 -0.50
N ARG A 37 -1.01 -3.38 -1.20
CA ARG A 37 -0.83 -3.67 -2.64
C ARG A 37 -0.74 -2.40 -3.48
N GLU A 38 -1.62 -1.43 -3.23
CA GLU A 38 -1.60 -0.15 -3.95
C GLU A 38 -0.30 0.63 -3.69
N LEU A 39 0.17 0.68 -2.44
CA LEU A 39 1.44 1.34 -2.09
C LEU A 39 2.63 0.68 -2.80
N ILE A 40 2.66 -0.66 -2.85
CA ILE A 40 3.70 -1.42 -3.57
C ILE A 40 3.63 -1.12 -5.07
N GLU A 41 2.44 -1.14 -5.69
CA GLU A 41 2.28 -0.85 -7.11
C GLU A 41 2.69 0.59 -7.46
N GLN A 42 2.33 1.56 -6.62
CA GLN A 42 2.75 2.96 -6.78
C GLN A 42 4.27 3.10 -6.69
N ASP A 43 4.90 2.43 -5.73
CA ASP A 43 6.35 2.46 -5.56
C ASP A 43 7.08 1.79 -6.74
N MET A 44 6.63 0.60 -7.15
CA MET A 44 7.14 -0.08 -8.34
C MET A 44 7.06 0.82 -9.58
N LYS A 45 5.93 1.50 -9.81
CA LYS A 45 5.78 2.43 -10.93
C LYS A 45 6.77 3.60 -10.88
N LYS A 46 7.15 4.08 -9.69
CA LYS A 46 8.19 5.11 -9.55
C LYS A 46 9.55 4.58 -10.00
N VAL A 47 9.89 3.35 -9.59
CA VAL A 47 11.14 2.68 -10.02
C VAL A 47 11.18 2.53 -11.55
N PHE A 48 10.04 2.24 -12.19
CA PHE A 48 9.99 2.16 -13.66
C PHE A 48 10.04 3.52 -14.36
N LYS A 49 9.50 4.60 -13.77
CA LYS A 49 9.57 5.95 -14.37
C LYS A 49 10.98 6.53 -14.39
N VAL A 50 11.77 6.29 -13.34
CA VAL A 50 13.17 6.78 -13.26
C VAL A 50 14.05 6.21 -14.40
N ASN A 51 13.69 5.06 -14.97
CA ASN A 51 14.44 4.43 -16.07
C ASN A 51 14.05 4.91 -17.49
N ILE A 52 13.01 5.74 -17.65
CA ILE A 52 12.54 6.18 -18.99
C ILE A 52 12.90 7.65 -19.26
N ASP A 53 13.04 8.47 -18.22
CA ASP A 53 13.42 9.89 -18.35
C ASP A 53 14.95 10.11 -18.41
N GLY A 54 15.73 9.04 -18.61
CA GLY A 54 17.19 9.02 -18.68
C GLY A 54 17.79 8.66 -20.04
N VAL A 55 17.04 8.85 -21.13
CA VAL A 55 17.53 8.75 -22.53
C VAL A 55 17.31 10.07 -23.26
#